data_AF-A0AAE3NXR9-F1
#
_entry.id   AF-A0AAE3NXR9-F1
#
_cell.length_a   1.000
_cell.length_b   1.000
_cell.length_c   1.000
_cell.angle_alpha   90.00
_cell.angle_beta   90.00
_cell.angle_gamma   90.00
#
_symmetry.space_group_name_H-M   'P 1'
#
loop_
_entity.id
_entity.type
_entity.pdbx_description
1 polymer ?
#
loop_
_entity_poly.entity_id
_entity_poly.type
_entity_poly.pdbx_seq_one_letter_code
_entity_poly.pdbx_strand_id
1 'polypeptide(L)'
;MKKAFISILGTNDYLECRHRFGDIVTDTPVKYCQQDIIKLFCEDFNEDSEIKIFLTEEAEKKNWLDNGHIDRNTKHPIPNKGLKSRLEELNPTGKIKSIPIKEGYNENEIWEIFQTIYDSFREEEEVIVDITHSFRSLPMLMITLLNFAKQIKKIKVNGIYYAAFESLGTINDVRNIPAQERVAPILDLTSFSELQDWTNATFDFVNNANTSKLKQLVKISVNRSSITKPVEKFFPTRVIEKLDSLISSIALCRGRELVNFNFQELKKDVATLKNKDLPKAFIYLVDEIEKKISTFNNNPKLLTITLIHWCLTHNLYQQAITLLQEFTISRILLENQLEFENEIHRILVAQAFRIHSQNIPQNEWKKPASDNIEFIQKLLKCETLTILSSEYDSLTNLRNDVNHAGFLSSARSFNSIKSRLIEIFDNYKKYLL
;
A
#
# COMPACT_ATOMS: atom_id res chain seq x y z
N MET A 1 13.49 11.90 -17.18
CA MET A 1 12.92 11.86 -15.81
C MET A 1 13.84 12.68 -14.92
N LYS A 2 13.27 13.46 -14.01
CA LYS A 2 14.02 14.30 -13.05
C LYS A 2 14.69 13.39 -12.03
N LYS A 3 15.98 13.59 -11.77
CA LYS A 3 16.73 12.81 -10.78
C LYS A 3 17.38 13.71 -9.74
N ALA A 4 17.54 13.21 -8.52
CA ALA A 4 18.26 13.92 -7.49
C ALA A 4 19.08 12.97 -6.61
N PHE A 5 20.30 13.40 -6.27
CA PHE A 5 21.05 12.89 -5.13
C PHE A 5 20.84 13.81 -3.94
N ILE A 6 20.57 13.26 -2.76
CA ILE A 6 20.32 14.02 -1.53
C ILE A 6 21.23 13.49 -0.42
N SER A 7 21.94 14.40 0.26
CA SER A 7 22.75 14.08 1.44
C SER A 7 22.70 15.23 2.45
N ILE A 8 22.72 14.88 3.74
CA ILE A 8 22.95 15.85 4.83
C ILE A 8 24.41 15.76 5.24
N LEU A 9 25.13 16.89 5.17
CA LEU A 9 26.55 16.94 5.53
C LEU A 9 26.70 17.10 7.04
N GLY A 10 27.55 16.26 7.66
CA GLY A 10 27.87 16.38 9.08
C GLY A 10 29.05 17.32 9.35
N THR A 11 29.46 17.40 10.62
CA THR A 11 30.44 18.39 11.11
C THR A 11 31.76 17.82 11.59
N ASN A 12 31.91 16.48 11.64
CA ASN A 12 33.14 15.85 12.14
C ASN A 12 34.30 16.00 11.13
N ASP A 13 35.53 15.98 11.63
CA ASP A 13 36.73 15.88 10.79
C ASP A 13 36.92 14.42 10.34
N TYR A 14 36.46 14.12 9.14
CA TYR A 14 36.46 12.76 8.61
C TYR A 14 37.87 12.27 8.23
N LEU A 15 38.09 10.97 8.35
CA LEU A 15 39.29 10.33 7.82
C LEU A 15 39.03 9.86 6.39
N GLU A 16 40.05 9.90 5.55
CA GLU A 16 39.98 9.32 4.22
C GLU A 16 39.87 7.79 4.30
N CYS A 17 38.99 7.24 3.47
CA CYS A 17 38.79 5.81 3.29
C CYS A 17 38.25 5.51 1.89
N ARG A 18 38.35 4.26 1.47
CA ARG A 18 37.69 3.71 0.28
C ARG A 18 36.40 3.05 0.70
N HIS A 19 35.49 2.88 -0.26
CA HIS A 19 34.18 2.30 -0.01
C HIS A 19 33.99 1.00 -0.80
N ARG A 20 33.27 0.04 -0.22
CA ARG A 20 32.88 -1.22 -0.86
C ARG A 20 31.38 -1.31 -1.04
N PHE A 21 30.91 -1.60 -2.24
CA PHE A 21 29.52 -1.94 -2.53
C PHE A 21 29.44 -3.25 -3.33
N GLY A 22 28.90 -4.31 -2.72
CA GLY A 22 28.99 -5.65 -3.28
C GLY A 22 30.46 -6.05 -3.50
N ASP A 23 30.79 -6.42 -4.73
CA ASP A 23 32.16 -6.79 -5.14
C ASP A 23 33.00 -5.59 -5.59
N ILE A 24 32.40 -4.39 -5.71
CA ILE A 24 33.08 -3.18 -6.16
C ILE A 24 33.75 -2.50 -4.98
N VAL A 25 35.03 -2.13 -5.12
CA VAL A 25 35.77 -1.31 -4.16
C VAL A 25 36.28 -0.08 -4.89
N THR A 26 36.09 1.11 -4.32
CA THR A 26 36.58 2.35 -4.93
C THR A 26 38.10 2.41 -4.91
N ASP A 27 38.69 3.03 -5.94
CA ASP A 27 40.14 2.99 -6.14
C ASP A 27 40.89 3.95 -5.22
N THR A 28 40.33 5.14 -5.00
CA THR A 28 40.98 6.24 -4.30
C THR A 28 40.30 6.51 -2.96
N PRO A 29 41.05 6.65 -1.85
CA PRO A 29 40.49 7.09 -0.58
C PRO A 29 39.89 8.49 -0.73
N VAL A 30 38.69 8.67 -0.21
CA VAL A 30 37.99 9.95 -0.16
C VAL A 30 37.64 10.31 1.27
N LYS A 31 37.65 11.61 1.57
CA LYS A 31 37.27 12.12 2.90
C LYS A 31 35.74 12.19 3.10
N TYR A 32 34.99 12.35 2.01
CA TYR A 32 33.54 12.49 2.01
C TYR A 32 32.93 11.36 1.17
N CYS A 33 32.13 10.50 1.80
CA CYS A 33 31.51 9.34 1.15
C CYS A 33 30.59 9.72 -0.01
N GLN A 34 30.04 10.94 -0.02
CA GLN A 34 29.20 11.47 -1.09
C GLN A 34 29.88 11.36 -2.46
N GLN A 35 31.21 11.54 -2.53
CA GLN A 35 31.94 11.39 -3.79
C GLN A 35 31.82 9.98 -4.35
N ASP A 36 32.01 8.97 -3.50
CA ASP A 36 31.95 7.57 -3.91
C ASP A 36 30.50 7.12 -4.18
N ILE A 37 29.53 7.57 -3.37
CA ILE A 37 28.10 7.28 -3.60
C ILE A 37 27.63 7.92 -4.92
N ILE A 38 28.02 9.17 -5.21
CA ILE A 38 27.68 9.83 -6.49
C ILE A 38 28.30 9.06 -7.66
N LYS A 39 29.59 8.69 -7.58
CA LYS A 39 30.24 7.89 -8.62
C LYS A 39 29.54 6.55 -8.86
N LEU A 40 29.18 5.83 -7.80
CA LEU A 40 28.62 4.49 -7.90
C LEU A 40 27.17 4.46 -8.37
N PHE A 41 26.35 5.46 -7.98
CA PHE A 41 24.90 5.38 -8.14
C PHE A 41 24.28 6.48 -9.00
N CYS A 42 25.04 7.51 -9.38
CA CYS A 42 24.53 8.65 -10.14
C CYS A 42 25.13 8.75 -11.57
N GLU A 43 25.70 7.66 -12.10
CA GLU A 43 26.31 7.65 -13.45
C GLU A 43 25.31 8.00 -14.56
N ASP A 44 24.03 7.68 -14.35
CA ASP A 44 22.95 7.91 -15.32
C ASP A 44 22.24 9.28 -15.15
N PHE A 45 22.89 10.21 -14.44
CA PHE A 45 22.45 11.59 -14.28
C PHE A 45 22.72 12.41 -15.56
N ASN A 46 21.90 13.44 -15.76
CA ASN A 46 22.02 14.40 -16.85
C ASN A 46 22.01 15.84 -16.31
N GLU A 47 22.06 16.84 -17.19
CA GLU A 47 22.12 18.27 -16.82
C GLU A 47 20.87 18.80 -16.07
N ASP A 48 19.74 18.07 -16.11
CA ASP A 48 18.53 18.37 -15.32
C ASP A 48 18.50 17.60 -13.98
N SER A 49 19.50 16.77 -13.72
CA SER A 49 19.67 16.11 -12.42
C SER A 49 20.30 17.05 -11.40
N GLU A 50 19.99 16.87 -10.13
CA GLU A 50 20.46 17.75 -9.05
C GLU A 50 21.19 16.96 -7.96
N ILE A 51 22.32 17.48 -7.49
CA ILE A 51 23.05 16.97 -6.33
C ILE A 51 22.81 17.96 -5.21
N LYS A 52 21.85 17.64 -4.33
CA LYS A 52 21.35 18.51 -3.26
C LYS A 52 22.04 18.14 -1.95
N ILE A 53 22.90 19.02 -1.45
CA ILE A 53 23.60 18.86 -0.18
C ILE A 53 22.97 19.81 0.85
N PHE A 54 22.40 19.23 1.89
CA PHE A 54 21.78 19.98 2.98
C PHE A 54 22.81 20.29 4.06
N LEU A 55 22.92 21.56 4.41
CA LEU A 55 23.99 22.10 5.25
C LEU A 55 23.40 22.84 6.45
N THR A 56 23.82 22.48 7.65
CA THR A 56 23.75 23.42 8.77
C THR A 56 24.87 24.45 8.63
N GLU A 57 24.76 25.58 9.33
CA GLU A 57 25.80 26.62 9.31
C GLU A 57 27.18 26.06 9.71
N GLU A 58 27.21 25.16 10.70
CA GLU A 58 28.45 24.52 11.14
C GLU A 58 29.00 23.51 10.12
N ALA A 59 28.13 22.76 9.44
CA ALA A 59 28.54 21.82 8.40
C ALA A 59 29.11 22.55 7.17
N GLU A 60 28.52 23.70 6.83
CA GLU A 60 29.01 24.55 5.76
C GLU A 60 30.44 25.01 6.05
N LYS A 61 30.68 25.57 7.24
CA LYS A 61 32.00 26.05 7.64
C LYS A 61 33.05 24.95 7.72
N LYS A 62 32.71 23.79 8.31
CA LYS A 62 33.69 22.74 8.63
C LYS A 62 34.00 21.81 7.45
N ASN A 63 32.99 21.46 6.66
CA ASN A 63 33.08 20.36 5.71
C ASN A 63 32.65 20.71 4.29
N TRP A 64 31.84 21.75 4.07
CA TRP A 64 31.51 22.20 2.71
C TRP A 64 32.62 23.04 2.10
N LEU A 65 33.11 24.03 2.86
CA LEU A 65 34.21 24.92 2.50
C LEU A 65 35.58 24.31 2.81
N ASP A 66 36.60 24.81 2.13
CA ASP A 66 37.99 24.41 2.35
C ASP A 66 38.51 24.88 3.71
N ASN A 67 39.39 24.08 4.30
CA ASN A 67 40.15 24.40 5.52
C ASN A 67 39.27 24.72 6.76
N GLY A 68 38.09 24.09 6.84
CA GLY A 68 37.10 24.34 7.89
C GLY A 68 37.42 23.81 9.29
N HIS A 69 38.42 22.93 9.42
CA HIS A 69 38.84 22.35 10.71
C HIS A 69 40.09 23.02 11.25
N ILE A 70 40.20 23.15 12.57
CA ILE A 70 41.32 23.82 13.25
C ILE A 70 42.12 22.79 14.04
N ASP A 71 43.44 22.81 13.90
CA ASP A 71 44.36 22.00 14.70
C ASP A 71 44.33 22.48 16.16
N ARG A 72 44.09 21.55 17.08
CA ARG A 72 43.91 21.88 18.51
C ARG A 72 45.18 22.43 19.16
N ASN A 73 46.35 22.03 18.67
CA ASN A 73 47.66 22.39 19.20
C ASN A 73 48.15 23.71 18.60
N THR A 74 48.08 23.86 17.27
CA THR A 74 48.63 25.02 16.57
C THR A 74 47.64 26.18 16.44
N LYS A 75 46.34 25.92 16.63
CA LYS A 75 45.23 26.87 16.40
C LYS A 75 45.13 27.39 14.96
N HIS A 76 45.83 26.76 14.02
CA HIS A 76 45.73 27.08 12.60
C HIS A 76 44.77 26.14 11.87
N PRO A 77 44.17 26.57 10.74
CA PRO A 77 43.38 25.69 9.89
C PRO A 77 44.18 24.48 9.43
N ILE A 78 43.55 23.30 9.44
CA ILE A 78 44.09 22.07 8.86
C ILE A 78 43.85 22.15 7.35
N PRO A 79 44.90 22.18 6.50
CA PRO A 79 44.73 22.23 5.07
C PRO A 79 43.94 21.02 4.55
N ASN A 80 42.77 21.27 3.97
CA ASN A 80 41.90 20.24 3.42
C ASN A 80 40.88 20.87 2.46
N LYS A 81 40.64 20.22 1.32
CA LYS A 81 39.52 20.59 0.44
C LYS A 81 38.19 20.21 1.08
N GLY A 82 37.23 21.11 1.07
CA GLY A 82 35.85 20.85 1.44
C GLY A 82 35.12 20.01 0.39
N LEU A 83 33.91 19.58 0.71
CA LEU A 83 33.09 18.79 -0.20
C LEU A 83 32.76 19.58 -1.48
N LYS A 84 32.56 20.90 -1.40
CA LYS A 84 32.26 21.73 -2.57
C LYS A 84 33.33 21.61 -3.65
N SER A 85 34.58 21.93 -3.30
CA SER A 85 35.72 21.90 -4.20
C SER A 85 35.95 20.49 -4.76
N ARG A 86 35.78 19.46 -3.92
CA ARG A 86 35.91 18.07 -4.36
C ARG A 86 34.81 17.65 -5.34
N LEU A 87 33.56 18.11 -5.17
CA LEU A 87 32.49 17.83 -6.13
C LEU A 87 32.66 18.62 -7.43
N GLU A 88 33.15 19.86 -7.37
CA GLU A 88 33.50 20.64 -8.56
C GLU A 88 34.62 19.96 -9.37
N GLU A 89 35.64 19.41 -8.69
CA GLU A 89 36.72 18.63 -9.31
C GLU A 89 36.24 17.28 -9.86
N LEU A 90 35.28 16.64 -9.18
CA LEU A 90 34.62 15.43 -9.70
C LEU A 90 33.83 15.72 -10.98
N ASN A 91 33.38 16.96 -11.16
CA ASN A 91 32.61 17.44 -12.30
C ASN A 91 31.44 16.49 -12.70
N PRO A 92 30.52 16.18 -11.76
CA PRO A 92 29.39 15.31 -12.06
C PRO A 92 28.43 16.01 -13.04
N THR A 93 27.73 15.22 -13.86
CA THR A 93 26.77 15.75 -14.86
C THR A 93 25.60 16.54 -14.23
N GLY A 94 25.25 16.22 -12.98
CA GLY A 94 24.15 16.88 -12.24
C GLY A 94 24.56 18.20 -11.59
N LYS A 95 23.62 19.14 -11.49
CA LYS A 95 23.83 20.46 -10.88
C LYS A 95 24.00 20.35 -9.37
N ILE A 96 25.15 20.79 -8.85
CA ILE A 96 25.44 20.84 -7.43
C ILE A 96 24.68 22.00 -6.78
N LYS A 97 23.92 21.72 -5.71
CA LYS A 97 23.17 22.71 -4.93
C LYS A 97 23.42 22.51 -3.44
N SER A 98 23.83 23.57 -2.76
CA SER A 98 23.83 23.64 -1.28
C SER A 98 22.50 24.22 -0.80
N ILE A 99 21.85 23.58 0.16
CA ILE A 99 20.57 24.01 0.73
C ILE A 99 20.73 24.17 2.25
N PRO A 100 20.52 25.38 2.81
CA PRO A 100 20.67 25.60 4.24
C PRO A 100 19.55 24.94 5.03
N ILE A 101 19.88 24.32 6.16
CA ILE A 101 18.94 23.73 7.13
C ILE A 101 19.30 24.12 8.56
N LYS A 102 18.35 24.00 9.49
CA LYS A 102 18.58 24.17 10.93
C LYS A 102 19.34 22.98 11.52
N GLU A 103 19.81 23.15 12.76
CA GLU A 103 20.53 22.11 13.51
C GLU A 103 19.58 21.01 14.05
N GLY A 104 18.33 21.35 14.35
CA GLY A 104 17.31 20.37 14.74
C GLY A 104 17.31 20.05 16.24
N TYR A 105 17.66 21.02 17.09
CA TYR A 105 17.74 20.84 18.55
C TYR A 105 16.38 20.86 19.25
N ASN A 106 15.32 21.27 18.55
CA ASN A 106 13.95 21.30 19.03
C ASN A 106 12.96 20.93 17.91
N GLU A 107 11.71 20.69 18.28
CA GLU A 107 10.66 20.25 17.36
C GLU A 107 10.41 21.24 16.20
N ASN A 108 10.42 22.55 16.47
CA ASN A 108 10.21 23.55 15.41
C ASN A 108 11.32 23.50 14.37
N GLU A 109 12.58 23.41 14.81
CA GLU A 109 13.71 23.24 13.89
C GLU A 109 13.63 21.93 13.10
N ILE A 110 13.18 20.83 13.72
CA ILE A 110 12.97 19.56 13.02
C ILE A 110 11.90 19.70 11.92
N TRP A 111 10.80 20.42 12.19
CA TRP A 111 9.79 20.72 11.18
C TRP A 111 10.29 21.63 10.07
N GLU A 112 11.12 22.62 10.38
CA GLU A 112 11.77 23.47 9.37
C GLU A 112 12.71 22.64 8.47
N ILE A 113 13.48 21.70 9.04
CA ILE A 113 14.30 20.76 8.29
C ILE A 113 13.41 19.89 7.39
N PHE A 114 12.35 19.31 7.94
CA PHE A 114 11.38 18.51 7.18
C PHE A 114 10.85 19.29 5.99
N GLN A 115 10.36 20.51 6.20
CA GLN A 115 9.78 21.34 5.16
C GLN A 115 10.81 21.70 4.10
N THR A 116 12.03 22.08 4.50
CA THR A 116 13.10 22.46 3.57
C THR A 116 13.48 21.30 2.65
N ILE A 117 13.66 20.09 3.20
CA ILE A 117 13.97 18.91 2.38
C ILE A 117 12.77 18.55 1.50
N TYR A 118 11.56 18.56 2.07
CA TYR A 118 10.34 18.25 1.34
C TYR A 118 10.13 19.18 0.14
N ASP A 119 10.25 20.50 0.34
CA ASP A 119 10.07 21.52 -0.68
C ASP A 119 11.13 21.44 -1.78
N SER A 120 12.32 20.94 -1.45
CA SER A 120 13.36 20.68 -2.44
C SER A 120 13.00 19.59 -3.45
N PHE A 121 12.11 18.65 -3.10
CA PHE A 121 11.72 17.59 -4.03
C PHE A 121 10.88 18.13 -5.19
N ARG A 122 11.14 17.65 -6.40
CA ARG A 122 10.30 17.90 -7.58
C ARG A 122 9.27 16.78 -7.74
N GLU A 123 8.10 17.12 -8.30
CA GLU A 123 7.07 16.14 -8.64
C GLU A 123 7.63 15.02 -9.53
N GLU A 124 7.30 13.78 -9.18
CA GLU A 124 7.67 12.54 -9.90
C GLU A 124 9.19 12.35 -10.08
N GLU A 125 10.02 12.96 -9.24
CA GLU A 125 11.47 12.82 -9.33
C GLU A 125 11.98 11.50 -8.74
N GLU A 126 13.02 10.94 -9.35
CA GLU A 126 13.73 9.77 -8.81
C GLU A 126 14.85 10.25 -7.87
N VAL A 127 14.91 9.69 -6.66
CA VAL A 127 15.84 10.14 -5.63
C VAL A 127 16.77 9.02 -5.17
N ILE A 128 18.04 9.38 -5.02
CA ILE A 128 19.06 8.62 -4.32
C ILE A 128 19.41 9.39 -3.05
N VAL A 129 19.44 8.69 -1.92
CA VAL A 129 19.59 9.31 -0.61
C VAL A 129 20.80 8.74 0.10
N ASP A 130 21.67 9.60 0.58
CA ASP A 130 22.76 9.27 1.49
C ASP A 130 22.39 9.70 2.91
N ILE A 131 22.39 8.75 3.84
CA ILE A 131 22.08 8.98 5.26
C ILE A 131 23.32 8.89 6.18
N THR A 132 24.53 8.81 5.61
CA THR A 132 25.79 8.51 6.32
C THR A 132 26.11 9.50 7.45
N HIS A 133 26.05 10.80 7.16
CA HIS A 133 26.51 11.83 8.09
C HIS A 133 25.38 12.57 8.81
N SER A 134 24.16 12.02 8.75
CA SER A 134 22.97 12.60 9.37
C SER A 134 23.01 12.41 10.91
N PHE A 135 22.77 13.47 11.68
CA PHE A 135 22.68 13.40 13.15
C PHE A 135 21.63 12.39 13.63
N ARG A 136 21.80 11.80 14.82
CA ARG A 136 21.01 10.68 15.41
C ARG A 136 19.51 10.59 15.03
N SER A 137 18.78 11.70 14.98
CA SER A 137 17.33 11.76 14.63
C SER A 137 17.03 11.94 13.13
N LEU A 138 17.97 12.49 12.36
CA LEU A 138 17.77 12.87 10.95
C LEU A 138 17.60 11.68 10.00
N PRO A 139 18.29 10.53 10.15
CA PRO A 139 17.97 9.34 9.37
C PRO A 139 16.51 8.89 9.54
N MET A 140 15.99 8.93 10.78
CA MET A 140 14.59 8.58 11.05
C MET A 140 13.62 9.58 10.41
N LEU A 141 13.95 10.88 10.50
CA LEU A 141 13.19 11.95 9.83
C LEU A 141 13.18 11.73 8.31
N MET A 142 14.35 11.48 7.71
CA MET A 142 14.52 11.27 6.27
C MET A 142 13.66 10.11 5.78
N ILE A 143 13.73 8.94 6.44
CA ILE A 143 12.93 7.77 6.08
C ILE A 143 11.42 8.05 6.18
N THR A 144 10.98 8.83 7.17
CA THR A 144 9.58 9.23 7.33
C THR A 144 9.15 10.22 6.24
N LEU A 145 9.99 11.21 5.96
CA LEU A 145 9.78 12.23 4.95
C LEU A 145 9.74 11.63 3.54
N LEU A 146 10.59 10.65 3.23
CA LEU A 146 10.54 9.93 1.95
C LEU A 146 9.20 9.19 1.79
N ASN A 147 8.67 8.56 2.85
CA ASN A 147 7.35 7.93 2.81
C ASN A 147 6.26 8.95 2.45
N PHE A 148 6.28 10.12 3.10
CA PHE A 148 5.32 11.19 2.86
C PHE A 148 5.46 11.75 1.43
N ALA A 149 6.67 12.05 0.98
CA ALA A 149 6.93 12.59 -0.35
C ALA A 149 6.54 11.61 -1.47
N LYS A 150 6.68 10.29 -1.27
CA LYS A 150 6.17 9.27 -2.20
C LYS A 150 4.66 9.38 -2.41
N GLN A 151 3.89 9.78 -1.38
CA GLN A 151 2.44 9.90 -1.48
C GLN A 151 2.01 11.25 -2.08
N ILE A 152 2.66 12.35 -1.71
CA ILE A 152 2.22 13.70 -2.11
C ILE A 152 2.87 14.14 -3.43
N LYS A 153 4.20 14.05 -3.52
CA LYS A 153 4.98 14.47 -4.71
C LYS A 153 5.27 13.34 -5.69
N LYS A 154 4.78 12.13 -5.40
CA LYS A 154 4.97 10.92 -6.21
C LYS A 154 6.44 10.63 -6.56
N ILE A 155 7.36 11.01 -5.67
CA ILE A 155 8.79 10.73 -5.87
C ILE A 155 9.01 9.21 -5.92
N LYS A 156 10.11 8.79 -6.54
CA LYS A 156 10.53 7.39 -6.55
C LYS A 156 11.89 7.26 -5.89
N VAL A 157 11.97 6.48 -4.82
CA VAL A 157 13.24 6.25 -4.12
C VAL A 157 13.97 5.10 -4.81
N ASN A 158 15.06 5.41 -5.51
CA ASN A 158 15.87 4.42 -6.23
C ASN A 158 16.97 3.83 -5.36
N GLY A 159 17.44 4.56 -4.35
CA GLY A 159 18.54 4.15 -3.49
C GLY A 159 18.54 4.87 -2.15
N ILE A 160 18.79 4.15 -1.06
CA ILE A 160 19.12 4.72 0.25
C ILE A 160 20.43 4.07 0.71
N TYR A 161 21.49 4.86 0.81
CA TYR A 161 22.84 4.37 1.05
C TYR A 161 23.42 4.91 2.35
N TYR A 162 24.18 4.06 3.03
CA TYR A 162 24.87 4.38 4.27
C TYR A 162 26.29 3.82 4.23
N ALA A 163 27.30 4.70 4.22
CA ALA A 163 28.71 4.32 4.30
C ALA A 163 29.12 4.09 5.76
N ALA A 164 29.20 2.83 6.19
CA ALA A 164 29.39 2.43 7.57
C ALA A 164 30.87 2.50 7.99
N PHE A 165 31.44 3.71 8.07
CA PHE A 165 32.84 3.92 8.46
C PHE A 165 33.17 3.30 9.84
N GLU A 166 32.22 3.32 10.76
CA GLU A 166 32.34 2.74 12.09
C GLU A 166 32.61 1.23 12.09
N SER A 167 32.35 0.53 10.98
CA SER A 167 32.71 -0.89 10.83
C SER A 167 34.22 -1.11 10.86
N LEU A 168 35.02 -0.06 10.64
CA LEU A 168 36.48 -0.10 10.67
C LEU A 168 37.05 0.01 12.11
N GLY A 169 36.21 0.25 13.11
CA GLY A 169 36.62 0.43 14.51
C GLY A 169 36.59 1.89 14.97
N THR A 170 37.27 2.18 16.09
CA THR A 170 37.30 3.55 16.62
C THR A 170 38.17 4.46 15.75
N ILE A 171 37.92 5.77 15.77
CA ILE A 171 38.70 6.75 15.00
C ILE A 171 40.21 6.63 15.29
N ASN A 172 40.58 6.32 16.54
CA ASN A 172 41.98 6.18 16.93
C ASN A 172 42.62 4.92 16.34
N ASP A 173 41.88 3.81 16.27
CA ASP A 173 42.35 2.57 15.67
C ASP A 173 42.54 2.75 14.15
N VAL A 174 41.55 3.37 13.50
CA VAL A 174 41.57 3.58 12.05
C VAL A 174 42.70 4.52 11.60
N ARG A 175 43.11 5.47 12.45
CA ARG A 175 44.28 6.33 12.17
C ARG A 175 45.57 5.53 11.95
N ASN A 176 45.71 4.37 12.58
CA ASN A 176 46.88 3.49 12.44
C ASN A 176 46.84 2.63 11.16
N ILE A 177 45.70 2.58 10.47
CA ILE A 177 45.55 1.88 9.19
C ILE A 177 45.89 2.86 8.06
N PRO A 178 46.71 2.49 7.06
CA PRO A 178 46.94 3.31 5.87
C PRO A 178 45.62 3.68 5.16
N ALA A 179 45.48 4.91 4.66
CA ALA A 179 44.22 5.36 4.04
C ALA A 179 43.76 4.46 2.88
N GLN A 180 44.72 3.87 2.15
CA GLN A 180 44.47 2.90 1.08
C GLN A 180 43.91 1.57 1.57
N GLU A 181 44.11 1.19 2.82
CA GLU A 181 43.63 -0.08 3.38
C GLU A 181 42.30 0.08 4.16
N ARG A 182 41.88 1.31 4.43
CA ARG A 182 40.60 1.61 5.09
C ARG A 182 39.46 1.43 4.09
N VAL A 183 38.79 0.28 4.11
CA VAL A 183 37.68 -0.03 3.18
C VAL A 183 36.36 -0.18 3.94
N ALA A 184 35.59 0.89 4.03
CA ALA A 184 34.28 0.90 4.68
C ALA A 184 33.18 0.37 3.75
N PRO A 185 32.23 -0.46 4.21
CA PRO A 185 31.14 -0.93 3.38
C PRO A 185 30.06 0.16 3.21
N ILE A 186 29.48 0.24 2.01
CA ILE A 186 28.23 0.95 1.75
C ILE A 186 27.09 -0.06 1.87
N LEU A 187 26.18 0.19 2.79
CA LEU A 187 24.96 -0.58 2.97
C LEU A 187 23.84 0.01 2.11
N ASP A 188 23.12 -0.85 1.38
CA ASP A 188 21.87 -0.48 0.71
C ASP A 188 20.68 -0.74 1.64
N LEU A 189 20.05 0.36 2.04
CA LEU A 189 18.92 0.41 2.97
C LEU A 189 17.60 0.68 2.25
N THR A 190 17.58 0.62 0.91
CA THR A 190 16.38 0.83 0.08
C THR A 190 15.25 -0.11 0.46
N SER A 191 15.58 -1.31 0.94
CA SER A 191 14.61 -2.30 1.43
C SER A 191 13.68 -1.77 2.54
N PHE A 192 14.11 -0.77 3.33
CA PHE A 192 13.23 -0.12 4.31
C PHE A 192 12.19 0.79 3.66
N SER A 193 12.52 1.47 2.57
CA SER A 193 11.53 2.23 1.78
C SER A 193 10.52 1.28 1.13
N GLU A 194 10.99 0.13 0.62
CA GLU A 194 10.11 -0.90 0.05
C GLU A 194 9.19 -1.51 1.11
N LEU A 195 9.70 -1.74 2.33
CA LEU A 195 8.87 -2.20 3.45
C LEU A 195 7.71 -1.23 3.73
N GLN A 196 7.93 0.09 3.67
CA GLN A 196 6.85 1.06 3.82
C GLN A 196 5.80 0.94 2.71
N ASP A 197 6.22 0.69 1.47
CA ASP A 197 5.30 0.49 0.37
C ASP A 197 4.43 -0.75 0.60
N TRP A 198 5.03 -1.84 1.09
CA TRP A 198 4.32 -3.05 1.51
C TRP A 198 3.37 -2.81 2.69
N THR A 199 3.79 -2.02 3.70
CA THR A 199 2.93 -1.62 4.81
C THR A 199 1.70 -0.85 4.31
N ASN A 200 1.89 0.11 3.40
CA ASN A 200 0.80 0.89 2.82
C ASN A 200 -0.15 0.02 1.97
N ALA A 201 0.38 -0.88 1.15
CA ALA A 201 -0.44 -1.82 0.37
C ALA A 201 -1.22 -2.79 1.26
N THR A 202 -0.60 -3.24 2.36
CA THR A 202 -1.25 -4.09 3.36
C THR A 202 -2.39 -3.33 4.04
N PHE A 203 -2.15 -2.10 4.47
CA PHE A 203 -3.17 -1.26 5.07
C PHE A 203 -4.37 -1.04 4.14
N ASP A 204 -4.11 -0.76 2.86
CA ASP A 204 -5.17 -0.55 1.86
C ASP A 204 -5.99 -1.82 1.61
N PHE A 205 -5.36 -2.99 1.55
CA PHE A 205 -6.09 -4.24 1.44
C PHE A 205 -6.88 -4.56 2.72
N VAL A 206 -6.22 -4.46 3.88
CA VAL A 206 -6.80 -4.90 5.15
C VAL A 206 -7.99 -4.04 5.56
N ASN A 207 -7.92 -2.73 5.34
CA ASN A 207 -8.96 -1.82 5.80
C ASN A 207 -9.97 -1.45 4.70
N ASN A 208 -9.52 -1.39 3.44
CA ASN A 208 -10.34 -0.86 2.35
C ASN A 208 -10.67 -1.91 1.27
N ALA A 209 -10.28 -3.17 1.47
CA ALA A 209 -10.40 -4.22 0.45
C ALA A 209 -9.85 -3.76 -0.91
N ASN A 210 -8.74 -3.01 -0.94
CA ASN A 210 -8.16 -2.49 -2.17
C ASN A 210 -6.82 -3.17 -2.50
N THR A 211 -6.78 -3.85 -3.64
CA THR A 211 -5.62 -4.61 -4.14
C THR A 211 -4.74 -3.84 -5.14
N SER A 212 -5.03 -2.57 -5.43
CA SER A 212 -4.35 -1.82 -6.49
C SER A 212 -2.84 -1.67 -6.24
N LYS A 213 -2.44 -1.21 -5.04
CA LYS A 213 -1.02 -1.10 -4.66
C LYS A 213 -0.36 -2.48 -4.58
N LEU A 214 -1.10 -3.48 -4.09
CA LEU A 214 -0.62 -4.85 -3.99
C LEU A 214 -0.27 -5.44 -5.37
N LYS A 215 -1.14 -5.26 -6.37
CA LYS A 215 -0.88 -5.64 -7.78
C LYS A 215 0.40 -5.00 -8.31
N GLN A 216 0.57 -3.70 -8.07
CA GLN A 216 1.76 -2.97 -8.52
C GLN A 216 3.04 -3.50 -7.87
N LEU A 217 3.06 -3.67 -6.56
CA LEU A 217 4.25 -4.12 -5.82
C LEU A 217 4.63 -5.55 -6.19
N VAL A 218 3.67 -6.46 -6.29
CA VAL A 218 3.95 -7.84 -6.71
C VAL A 218 4.55 -7.87 -8.12
N LYS A 219 4.04 -7.05 -9.05
CA LYS A 219 4.62 -6.94 -10.40
C LYS A 219 6.08 -6.44 -10.36
N ILE A 220 6.38 -5.44 -9.54
CA ILE A 220 7.75 -4.91 -9.37
C ILE A 220 8.68 -5.98 -8.79
N SER A 221 8.27 -6.63 -7.70
CA SER A 221 9.09 -7.66 -7.03
C SER A 221 9.33 -8.87 -7.93
N VAL A 222 8.31 -9.31 -8.66
CA VAL A 222 8.45 -10.39 -9.65
C VAL A 222 9.40 -9.99 -10.77
N ASN A 223 9.38 -8.75 -11.25
CA ASN A 223 10.30 -8.30 -12.30
C ASN A 223 11.76 -8.25 -11.83
N ARG A 224 11.98 -7.97 -10.54
CA ARG A 224 13.32 -7.93 -9.92
C ARG A 224 13.82 -9.29 -9.44
N SER A 225 12.96 -10.31 -9.38
CA SER A 225 13.37 -11.64 -8.89
C SER A 225 14.28 -12.36 -9.87
N SER A 226 15.12 -13.25 -9.34
CA SER A 226 16.01 -14.13 -10.10
C SER A 226 15.29 -15.29 -10.80
N ILE A 227 13.96 -15.38 -10.65
CA ILE A 227 13.14 -16.46 -11.20
C ILE A 227 13.08 -16.34 -12.72
N THR A 228 13.59 -17.36 -13.42
CA THR A 228 13.65 -17.40 -14.88
C THR A 228 12.48 -18.12 -15.52
N LYS A 229 11.89 -19.11 -14.84
CA LYS A 229 10.74 -19.87 -15.35
C LYS A 229 9.48 -18.98 -15.39
N PRO A 230 8.87 -18.75 -16.57
CA PRO A 230 7.72 -17.85 -16.70
C PRO A 230 6.56 -18.21 -15.77
N VAL A 231 6.21 -19.49 -15.65
CA VAL A 231 5.10 -19.94 -14.81
C VAL A 231 5.32 -19.60 -13.33
N GLU A 232 6.54 -19.80 -12.82
CA GLU A 232 6.88 -19.47 -11.43
C GLU A 232 6.97 -17.96 -11.22
N LYS A 233 7.48 -17.24 -12.23
CA LYS A 233 7.60 -15.78 -12.23
C LYS A 233 6.23 -15.11 -12.17
N PHE A 234 5.28 -15.51 -13.01
CA PHE A 234 3.95 -14.88 -13.08
C PHE A 234 2.96 -15.38 -12.01
N PHE A 235 3.27 -16.49 -11.32
CA PHE A 235 2.38 -17.06 -10.31
C PHE A 235 1.92 -16.04 -9.26
N PRO A 236 2.80 -15.28 -8.56
CA PRO A 236 2.36 -14.30 -7.57
C PRO A 236 1.41 -13.24 -8.14
N THR A 237 1.68 -12.74 -9.35
CA THR A 237 0.83 -11.74 -10.01
C THR A 237 -0.56 -12.31 -10.26
N ARG A 238 -0.63 -13.55 -10.78
CA ARG A 238 -1.91 -14.25 -11.04
C ARG A 238 -2.73 -14.46 -9.77
N VAL A 239 -2.09 -14.80 -8.64
CA VAL A 239 -2.82 -14.96 -7.37
C VAL A 239 -3.45 -13.65 -6.92
N ILE A 240 -2.69 -12.54 -6.99
CA ILE A 240 -3.22 -11.23 -6.63
C ILE A 240 -4.30 -10.77 -7.62
N GLU A 241 -4.18 -11.05 -8.91
CA GLU A 241 -5.24 -10.78 -9.89
C GLU A 241 -6.53 -11.56 -9.58
N LYS A 242 -6.39 -12.82 -9.14
CA LYS A 242 -7.54 -13.62 -8.72
C LYS A 242 -8.20 -13.06 -7.44
N LEU A 243 -7.40 -12.60 -6.48
CA LEU A 243 -7.88 -11.90 -5.29
C LEU A 243 -8.60 -10.58 -5.66
N ASP A 244 -8.02 -9.81 -6.57
CA ASP A 244 -8.58 -8.56 -7.10
C ASP A 244 -9.92 -8.80 -7.82
N SER A 245 -10.03 -9.91 -8.56
CA SER A 245 -11.28 -10.33 -9.20
C SER A 245 -12.38 -10.65 -8.18
N LEU A 246 -12.05 -11.32 -7.06
CA LEU A 246 -13.00 -11.57 -5.98
C LEU A 246 -13.51 -10.25 -5.40
N ILE A 247 -12.57 -9.37 -5.01
CA ILE A 247 -12.88 -8.06 -4.43
C ILE A 247 -13.73 -7.22 -5.38
N SER A 248 -13.36 -7.16 -6.66
CA SER A 248 -14.10 -6.41 -7.67
C SER A 248 -15.50 -6.98 -7.88
N SER A 249 -15.65 -8.31 -7.81
CA SER A 249 -16.96 -8.96 -7.88
C SER A 249 -17.86 -8.58 -6.71
N ILE A 250 -17.29 -8.45 -5.49
CA ILE A 250 -18.02 -7.94 -4.32
C ILE A 250 -18.41 -6.47 -4.53
N ALA A 251 -17.43 -5.62 -4.86
CA ALA A 251 -17.63 -4.18 -5.02
C ALA A 251 -18.69 -3.83 -6.08
N LEU A 252 -18.76 -4.62 -7.16
CA LEU A 252 -19.70 -4.44 -8.27
C LEU A 252 -20.95 -5.32 -8.17
N CYS A 253 -21.16 -6.03 -7.05
CA CYS A 253 -22.32 -6.90 -6.83
C CYS A 253 -22.50 -7.99 -7.92
N ARG A 254 -21.41 -8.58 -8.39
CA ARG A 254 -21.37 -9.62 -9.42
C ARG A 254 -21.72 -11.00 -8.81
N GLY A 255 -22.98 -11.19 -8.45
CA GLY A 255 -23.46 -12.36 -7.71
C GLY A 255 -23.19 -13.71 -8.40
N ARG A 256 -23.34 -13.76 -9.73
CA ARG A 256 -23.08 -14.98 -10.52
C ARG A 256 -21.61 -15.39 -10.45
N GLU A 257 -20.72 -14.42 -10.59
CA GLU A 257 -19.28 -14.60 -10.51
C GLU A 257 -18.87 -15.05 -9.10
N LEU A 258 -19.48 -14.47 -8.06
CA LEU A 258 -19.23 -14.85 -6.66
C LEU A 258 -19.67 -16.28 -6.34
N VAL A 259 -20.84 -16.72 -6.82
CA VAL A 259 -21.33 -18.09 -6.63
C VAL A 259 -20.42 -19.11 -7.32
N ASN A 260 -19.94 -18.78 -8.52
CA ASN A 260 -19.08 -19.64 -9.34
C ASN A 260 -17.58 -19.50 -9.01
N PHE A 261 -17.19 -18.65 -8.07
CA PHE A 261 -15.79 -18.40 -7.75
C PHE A 261 -15.13 -19.60 -7.08
N ASN A 262 -13.95 -20.00 -7.54
CA ASN A 262 -13.19 -21.10 -6.93
C ASN A 262 -12.37 -20.62 -5.71
N PHE A 263 -13.05 -20.54 -4.55
CA PHE A 263 -12.45 -20.09 -3.29
C PHE A 263 -11.36 -21.03 -2.77
N GLN A 264 -11.50 -22.34 -2.95
CA GLN A 264 -10.51 -23.32 -2.48
C GLN A 264 -9.19 -23.19 -3.24
N GLU A 265 -9.26 -23.00 -4.56
CA GLU A 265 -8.07 -22.74 -5.36
C GLU A 265 -7.41 -21.41 -4.97
N LEU A 266 -8.18 -20.34 -4.73
CA LEU A 266 -7.60 -19.07 -4.26
C LEU A 266 -6.85 -19.27 -2.93
N LYS A 267 -7.45 -19.95 -1.95
CA LYS A 267 -6.81 -20.22 -0.66
C LYS A 267 -5.51 -21.02 -0.81
N LYS A 268 -5.54 -22.08 -1.64
CA LYS A 268 -4.36 -22.90 -1.93
C LYS A 268 -3.25 -22.07 -2.60
N ASP A 269 -3.62 -21.25 -3.56
CA ASP A 269 -2.70 -20.39 -4.30
C ASP A 269 -2.06 -19.33 -3.39
N VAL A 270 -2.86 -18.70 -2.53
CA VAL A 270 -2.37 -17.75 -1.51
C VAL A 270 -1.39 -18.43 -0.55
N ALA A 271 -1.73 -19.62 -0.03
CA ALA A 271 -0.83 -20.37 0.85
C ALA A 271 0.50 -20.74 0.18
N THR A 272 0.48 -20.98 -1.13
CA THR A 272 1.68 -21.28 -1.92
C THR A 272 2.60 -20.07 -2.05
N LEU A 273 2.10 -18.83 -1.89
CA LEU A 273 2.92 -17.62 -1.96
C LEU A 273 4.00 -17.56 -0.87
N LYS A 274 3.77 -18.18 0.30
CA LYS A 274 4.74 -18.22 1.41
C LYS A 274 6.03 -18.96 1.04
N ASN A 275 5.94 -19.89 0.08
CA ASN A 275 7.06 -20.71 -0.38
C ASN A 275 7.77 -20.12 -1.61
N LYS A 276 7.46 -18.87 -1.97
CA LYS A 276 8.08 -18.17 -3.12
C LYS A 276 9.17 -17.23 -2.64
N ASP A 277 10.13 -16.98 -3.52
CA ASP A 277 11.19 -15.99 -3.31
C ASP A 277 10.60 -14.57 -3.44
N LEU A 278 9.93 -14.13 -2.38
CA LEU A 278 9.27 -12.84 -2.25
C LEU A 278 9.83 -12.10 -1.03
N PRO A 279 9.78 -10.76 -1.02
CA PRO A 279 10.30 -9.97 0.10
C PRO A 279 9.73 -10.44 1.44
N LYS A 280 10.53 -10.47 2.52
CA LYS A 280 10.07 -10.93 3.85
C LYS A 280 8.80 -10.21 4.32
N ALA A 281 8.68 -8.91 4.02
CA ALA A 281 7.50 -8.09 4.30
C ALA A 281 6.21 -8.69 3.70
N PHE A 282 6.32 -9.30 2.52
CA PHE A 282 5.21 -9.89 1.79
C PHE A 282 4.62 -11.10 2.53
N ILE A 283 5.43 -11.87 3.25
CA ILE A 283 4.97 -13.08 3.96
C ILE A 283 3.93 -12.71 5.02
N TYR A 284 4.15 -11.63 5.77
CA TYR A 284 3.18 -11.15 6.77
C TYR A 284 1.86 -10.69 6.12
N LEU A 285 1.92 -10.11 4.93
CA LEU A 285 0.71 -9.76 4.18
C LEU A 285 -0.04 -11.01 3.71
N VAL A 286 0.67 -12.05 3.27
CA VAL A 286 0.03 -13.32 2.88
C VAL A 286 -0.76 -13.92 4.05
N ASP A 287 -0.22 -13.88 5.28
CA ASP A 287 -0.94 -14.32 6.47
C ASP A 287 -2.26 -13.54 6.68
N GLU A 288 -2.24 -12.21 6.49
CA GLU A 288 -3.44 -11.39 6.60
C GLU A 288 -4.47 -11.66 5.49
N ILE A 289 -4.00 -11.91 4.26
CA ILE A 289 -4.87 -12.33 3.15
C ILE A 289 -5.54 -13.66 3.49
N GLU A 290 -4.78 -14.66 3.93
CA GLU A 290 -5.32 -15.98 4.32
C GLU A 290 -6.41 -15.87 5.38
N LYS A 291 -6.15 -15.11 6.46
CA LYS A 291 -7.13 -14.87 7.53
C LYS A 291 -8.42 -14.27 6.96
N LYS A 292 -8.30 -13.25 6.12
CA LYS A 292 -9.44 -12.53 5.53
C LYS A 292 -10.27 -13.37 4.57
N ILE A 293 -9.65 -14.25 3.78
CA ILE A 293 -10.39 -15.12 2.85
C ILE A 293 -10.81 -16.46 3.47
N SER A 294 -10.41 -16.76 4.70
CA SER A 294 -10.56 -18.08 5.34
C SER A 294 -12.01 -18.59 5.40
N THR A 295 -12.98 -17.71 5.62
CA THR A 295 -14.40 -18.06 5.76
C THR A 295 -15.12 -18.24 4.43
N PHE A 296 -14.59 -17.72 3.32
CA PHE A 296 -15.22 -17.81 2.01
C PHE A 296 -15.29 -19.26 1.51
N ASN A 297 -16.46 -19.68 1.03
CA ASN A 297 -16.69 -21.01 0.49
C ASN A 297 -17.93 -21.00 -0.43
N ASN A 298 -18.15 -22.07 -1.18
CA ASN A 298 -19.27 -22.15 -2.13
C ASN A 298 -20.59 -22.65 -1.50
N ASN A 299 -20.71 -22.79 -0.17
CA ASN A 299 -22.00 -23.04 0.46
C ASN A 299 -22.87 -21.77 0.36
N PRO A 300 -24.04 -21.80 -0.29
CA PRO A 300 -24.81 -20.57 -0.55
C PRO A 300 -25.20 -19.77 0.70
N LYS A 301 -25.53 -20.45 1.81
CA LYS A 301 -25.91 -19.80 3.08
C LYS A 301 -24.71 -19.10 3.71
N LEU A 302 -23.60 -19.84 3.86
CA LEU A 302 -22.38 -19.30 4.46
C LEU A 302 -21.73 -18.22 3.59
N LEU A 303 -21.81 -18.36 2.26
CA LEU A 303 -21.32 -17.36 1.32
C LEU A 303 -22.07 -16.03 1.48
N THR A 304 -23.40 -16.07 1.57
CA THR A 304 -24.21 -14.87 1.82
C THR A 304 -23.75 -14.16 3.09
N ILE A 305 -23.68 -14.88 4.22
CA ILE A 305 -23.21 -14.31 5.50
C ILE A 305 -21.81 -13.71 5.35
N THR A 306 -20.89 -14.44 4.72
CA THR A 306 -19.50 -14.02 4.54
C THR A 306 -19.41 -12.74 3.71
N LEU A 307 -20.17 -12.63 2.62
CA LEU A 307 -20.20 -11.47 1.75
C LEU A 307 -20.75 -10.23 2.45
N ILE A 308 -21.84 -10.38 3.21
CA ILE A 308 -22.43 -9.23 3.92
C ILE A 308 -21.52 -8.78 5.05
N HIS A 309 -20.94 -9.72 5.80
CA HIS A 309 -19.96 -9.39 6.82
C HIS A 309 -18.73 -8.69 6.23
N TRP A 310 -18.22 -9.18 5.08
CA TRP A 310 -17.15 -8.51 4.35
C TRP A 310 -17.52 -7.08 3.98
N CYS A 311 -18.71 -6.87 3.40
CA CYS A 311 -19.15 -5.55 3.00
C CYS A 311 -19.28 -4.59 4.18
N LEU A 312 -19.87 -5.03 5.29
CA LEU A 312 -20.02 -4.21 6.50
C LEU A 312 -18.66 -3.83 7.11
N THR A 313 -17.72 -4.77 7.17
CA THR A 313 -16.37 -4.54 7.71
C THR A 313 -15.57 -3.55 6.88
N HIS A 314 -15.81 -3.46 5.57
CA HIS A 314 -15.10 -2.56 4.66
C HIS A 314 -15.95 -1.34 4.21
N ASN A 315 -17.01 -0.98 4.98
CA ASN A 315 -17.88 0.16 4.69
C ASN A 315 -18.60 0.13 3.32
N LEU A 316 -18.79 -1.04 2.72
CA LEU A 316 -19.49 -1.25 1.45
C LEU A 316 -21.01 -1.43 1.67
N TYR A 317 -21.66 -0.44 2.29
CA TYR A 317 -23.06 -0.57 2.74
C TYR A 317 -24.06 -0.78 1.60
N GLN A 318 -23.90 -0.09 0.47
CA GLN A 318 -24.79 -0.27 -0.68
C GLN A 318 -24.63 -1.65 -1.31
N GLN A 319 -23.40 -2.16 -1.38
CA GLN A 319 -23.10 -3.52 -1.84
C GLN A 319 -23.70 -4.56 -0.88
N ALA A 320 -23.59 -4.35 0.44
CA ALA A 320 -24.23 -5.22 1.42
C ALA A 320 -25.75 -5.29 1.21
N ILE A 321 -26.41 -4.16 1.00
CA ILE A 321 -27.85 -4.12 0.72
C ILE A 321 -28.19 -4.92 -0.54
N THR A 322 -27.47 -4.64 -1.64
CA THR A 322 -27.72 -5.25 -2.95
C THR A 322 -27.44 -6.75 -2.92
N LEU A 323 -26.29 -7.16 -2.39
CA LEU A 323 -25.92 -8.57 -2.29
C LEU A 323 -26.87 -9.33 -1.37
N LEU A 324 -27.29 -8.76 -0.24
CA LEU A 324 -28.23 -9.44 0.66
C LEU A 324 -29.57 -9.67 -0.04
N GLN A 325 -30.07 -8.67 -0.76
CA GLN A 325 -31.31 -8.78 -1.52
C GLN A 325 -31.20 -9.86 -2.62
N GLU A 326 -30.19 -9.77 -3.48
CA GLU A 326 -30.04 -10.66 -4.63
C GLU A 326 -29.69 -12.11 -4.25
N PHE A 327 -28.88 -12.31 -3.20
CA PHE A 327 -28.59 -13.65 -2.69
C PHE A 327 -29.81 -14.26 -1.98
N THR A 328 -30.67 -13.45 -1.36
CA THR A 328 -31.93 -13.94 -0.79
C THR A 328 -32.87 -14.46 -1.87
N ILE A 329 -33.02 -13.73 -2.98
CA ILE A 329 -33.77 -14.22 -4.15
C ILE A 329 -33.17 -15.54 -4.66
N SER A 330 -31.85 -15.56 -4.90
CA SER A 330 -31.16 -16.75 -5.40
C SER A 330 -31.35 -17.96 -4.48
N ARG A 331 -31.36 -17.75 -3.16
CA ARG A 331 -31.64 -18.81 -2.17
C ARG A 331 -33.03 -19.42 -2.36
N ILE A 332 -34.08 -18.59 -2.46
CA ILE A 332 -35.45 -19.10 -2.67
C ILE A 332 -35.54 -19.90 -3.97
N LEU A 333 -34.88 -19.46 -5.04
CA LEU A 333 -34.84 -20.19 -6.30
C LEU A 333 -34.16 -21.55 -6.16
N LEU A 334 -32.99 -21.60 -5.53
CA LEU A 334 -32.26 -22.84 -5.29
C LEU A 334 -33.01 -23.82 -4.38
N GLU A 335 -33.65 -23.34 -3.30
CA GLU A 335 -34.49 -24.16 -2.42
C GLU A 335 -35.68 -24.79 -3.16
N ASN A 336 -36.13 -24.16 -4.25
CA ASN A 336 -37.21 -24.65 -5.12
C ASN A 336 -36.71 -25.41 -6.36
N GLN A 337 -35.41 -25.75 -6.44
CA GLN A 337 -34.77 -26.43 -7.57
C GLN A 337 -34.91 -25.66 -8.89
N LEU A 338 -34.85 -24.34 -8.84
CA LEU A 338 -34.93 -23.46 -9.99
C LEU A 338 -33.56 -22.84 -10.31
N GLU A 339 -33.36 -22.54 -11.59
CA GLU A 339 -32.20 -21.79 -12.05
C GLU A 339 -32.21 -20.38 -11.47
N PHE A 340 -31.13 -20.00 -10.79
CA PHE A 340 -31.07 -18.69 -10.13
C PHE A 340 -30.82 -17.54 -11.12
N GLU A 341 -30.39 -17.84 -12.35
CA GLU A 341 -30.21 -16.87 -13.43
C GLU A 341 -31.51 -16.54 -14.18
N ASN A 342 -32.61 -17.27 -13.97
CA ASN A 342 -33.85 -17.05 -14.69
C ASN A 342 -34.52 -15.72 -14.28
N GLU A 343 -34.55 -14.75 -15.20
CA GLU A 343 -35.07 -13.40 -14.96
C GLU A 343 -36.52 -13.40 -14.44
N ILE A 344 -37.42 -14.16 -15.09
CA ILE A 344 -38.84 -14.21 -14.73
C ILE A 344 -39.01 -14.77 -13.32
N HIS A 345 -38.32 -15.87 -12.98
CA HIS A 345 -38.38 -16.45 -11.65
C HIS A 345 -37.85 -15.50 -10.57
N ARG A 346 -36.77 -14.75 -10.85
CA ARG A 346 -36.25 -13.74 -9.92
C ARG A 346 -37.28 -12.65 -9.65
N ILE A 347 -37.95 -12.14 -10.68
CA ILE A 347 -39.04 -11.15 -10.55
C ILE A 347 -40.19 -11.73 -9.73
N LEU A 348 -40.60 -12.97 -10.01
CA LEU A 348 -41.70 -13.63 -9.30
C LEU A 348 -41.38 -13.83 -7.81
N VAL A 349 -40.14 -14.21 -7.46
CA VAL A 349 -39.70 -14.30 -6.05
C VAL A 349 -39.73 -12.94 -5.36
N ALA A 350 -39.21 -11.89 -6.01
CA ALA A 350 -39.27 -10.53 -5.46
C ALA A 350 -40.72 -10.05 -5.27
N GLN A 351 -41.62 -10.37 -6.21
CA GLN A 351 -43.05 -10.10 -6.07
C GLN A 351 -43.69 -10.91 -4.95
N ALA A 352 -43.35 -12.19 -4.80
CA ALA A 352 -43.85 -13.04 -3.72
C ALA A 352 -43.46 -12.50 -2.33
N PHE A 353 -42.22 -12.05 -2.15
CA PHE A 353 -41.80 -11.37 -0.91
C PHE A 353 -42.67 -10.14 -0.60
N ARG A 354 -42.88 -9.28 -1.60
CA ARG A 354 -43.72 -8.09 -1.44
C ARG A 354 -45.18 -8.44 -1.15
N ILE A 355 -45.75 -9.40 -1.88
CA ILE A 355 -47.14 -9.86 -1.72
C ILE A 355 -47.34 -10.36 -0.29
N HIS A 356 -46.42 -11.20 0.20
CA HIS A 356 -46.47 -11.73 1.56
C HIS A 356 -46.33 -10.61 2.60
N SER A 357 -45.28 -9.78 2.49
CA SER A 357 -44.99 -8.74 3.49
C SER A 357 -46.08 -7.68 3.60
N GLN A 358 -46.73 -7.33 2.48
CA GLN A 358 -47.74 -6.25 2.42
C GLN A 358 -49.18 -6.79 2.42
N ASN A 359 -49.37 -8.11 2.56
CA ASN A 359 -50.68 -8.79 2.50
C ASN A 359 -51.50 -8.38 1.25
N ILE A 360 -50.86 -8.33 0.09
CA ILE A 360 -51.50 -7.85 -1.15
C ILE A 360 -52.52 -8.90 -1.63
N PRO A 361 -53.81 -8.53 -1.78
CA PRO A 361 -54.83 -9.47 -2.22
C PRO A 361 -54.61 -9.88 -3.68
N GLN A 362 -55.02 -11.10 -4.04
CA GLN A 362 -54.69 -11.72 -5.33
C GLN A 362 -55.15 -10.91 -6.56
N ASN A 363 -56.27 -10.20 -6.45
CA ASN A 363 -56.82 -9.34 -7.50
C ASN A 363 -55.96 -8.08 -7.77
N GLU A 364 -55.01 -7.75 -6.88
CA GLU A 364 -54.09 -6.61 -7.03
C GLU A 364 -52.67 -7.03 -7.44
N TRP A 365 -52.44 -8.32 -7.65
CA TRP A 365 -51.13 -8.80 -8.10
C TRP A 365 -50.78 -8.20 -9.47
N LYS A 366 -49.54 -7.75 -9.61
CA LYS A 366 -49.02 -7.18 -10.86
C LYS A 366 -48.35 -8.26 -11.70
N LYS A 367 -48.33 -8.12 -13.03
CA LYS A 367 -47.55 -9.00 -13.91
C LYS A 367 -46.05 -8.98 -13.51
N PRO A 368 -45.31 -10.10 -13.62
CA PRO A 368 -45.78 -11.42 -14.05
C PRO A 368 -46.53 -12.24 -12.99
N ALA A 369 -46.58 -11.86 -11.71
CA ALA A 369 -47.27 -12.64 -10.65
C ALA A 369 -48.75 -12.92 -10.95
N SER A 370 -49.49 -11.96 -11.49
CA SER A 370 -50.90 -12.16 -11.88
C SER A 370 -51.09 -13.24 -12.95
N ASP A 371 -50.08 -13.48 -13.79
CA ASP A 371 -50.11 -14.46 -14.88
C ASP A 371 -49.54 -15.82 -14.41
N ASN A 372 -48.97 -15.88 -13.20
CA ASN A 372 -48.25 -17.05 -12.65
C ASN A 372 -48.75 -17.40 -11.24
N ILE A 373 -50.08 -17.46 -11.06
CA ILE A 373 -50.74 -17.58 -9.75
C ILE A 373 -50.29 -18.83 -8.99
N GLU A 374 -50.32 -20.00 -9.62
CA GLU A 374 -49.94 -21.27 -8.98
C GLU A 374 -48.49 -21.24 -8.47
N PHE A 375 -47.60 -20.63 -9.26
CA PHE A 375 -46.20 -20.50 -8.90
C PHE A 375 -46.01 -19.56 -7.71
N ILE A 376 -46.67 -18.41 -7.69
CA ILE A 376 -46.65 -17.49 -6.54
C ILE A 376 -47.22 -18.18 -5.29
N GLN A 377 -48.35 -18.89 -5.41
CA GLN A 377 -48.93 -19.62 -4.29
C GLN A 377 -47.99 -20.70 -3.74
N LYS A 378 -47.19 -21.36 -4.60
CA LYS A 378 -46.13 -22.28 -4.17
C LYS A 378 -45.05 -21.52 -3.38
N LEU A 379 -44.57 -20.38 -3.89
CA LEU A 379 -43.56 -19.56 -3.21
C LEU A 379 -44.04 -19.01 -1.86
N LEU A 380 -45.31 -18.61 -1.75
CA LEU A 380 -45.90 -18.12 -0.51
C LEU A 380 -45.99 -19.18 0.60
N LYS A 381 -45.86 -20.47 0.24
CA LYS A 381 -45.78 -21.59 1.20
C LYS A 381 -44.34 -21.91 1.62
N CYS A 382 -43.33 -21.27 1.02
CA CYS A 382 -41.94 -21.49 1.41
C CYS A 382 -41.66 -20.84 2.77
N GLU A 383 -41.29 -21.64 3.76
CA GLU A 383 -40.99 -21.19 5.13
C GLU A 383 -39.96 -20.05 5.14
N THR A 384 -38.86 -20.21 4.39
CA THR A 384 -37.82 -19.17 4.25
C THR A 384 -38.40 -17.84 3.79
N LEU A 385 -39.31 -17.85 2.80
CA LEU A 385 -39.91 -16.64 2.24
C LEU A 385 -40.82 -15.97 3.27
N THR A 386 -41.70 -16.75 3.90
CA THR A 386 -42.61 -16.29 4.95
C THR A 386 -41.86 -15.59 6.06
N ILE A 387 -40.82 -16.25 6.59
CA ILE A 387 -40.00 -15.74 7.70
C ILE A 387 -39.25 -14.46 7.32
N LEU A 388 -38.64 -14.40 6.14
CA LEU A 388 -37.77 -13.28 5.75
C LEU A 388 -38.52 -12.12 5.08
N SER A 389 -39.83 -12.25 4.84
CA SER A 389 -40.61 -11.29 4.05
C SER A 389 -40.57 -9.85 4.59
N SER A 390 -40.75 -9.68 5.90
CA SER A 390 -40.71 -8.37 6.57
C SER A 390 -39.34 -7.70 6.43
N GLU A 391 -38.28 -8.46 6.70
CA GLU A 391 -36.89 -8.01 6.58
C GLU A 391 -36.52 -7.70 5.13
N TYR A 392 -36.99 -8.51 4.17
CA TYR A 392 -36.77 -8.30 2.74
C TYR A 392 -37.47 -7.03 2.23
N ASP A 393 -38.71 -6.76 2.65
CA ASP A 393 -39.41 -5.51 2.32
C ASP A 393 -38.69 -4.30 2.94
N SER A 394 -38.29 -4.41 4.21
CA SER A 394 -37.47 -3.37 4.85
C SER A 394 -36.14 -3.14 4.15
N LEU A 395 -35.48 -4.18 3.64
CA LEU A 395 -34.24 -4.09 2.87
C LEU A 395 -34.49 -3.41 1.51
N THR A 396 -35.61 -3.72 0.87
CA THR A 396 -36.04 -3.09 -0.39
C THR A 396 -36.23 -1.58 -0.21
N ASN A 397 -36.82 -1.16 0.91
CA ASN A 397 -36.98 0.25 1.24
C ASN A 397 -35.62 0.95 1.45
N LEU A 398 -34.67 0.31 2.16
CA LEU A 398 -33.30 0.82 2.28
C LEU A 398 -32.59 0.94 0.93
N ARG A 399 -32.71 -0.09 0.08
CA ARG A 399 -32.11 -0.13 -1.26
C ARG A 399 -32.62 1.02 -2.12
N ASN A 400 -33.92 1.28 -2.09
CA ASN A 400 -34.51 2.37 -2.84
C ASN A 400 -34.03 3.74 -2.35
N ASP A 401 -33.99 3.96 -1.03
CA ASP A 401 -33.46 5.21 -0.44
C ASP A 401 -32.01 5.49 -0.89
N VAL A 402 -31.13 4.49 -0.74
CA VAL A 402 -29.71 4.60 -1.17
C VAL A 402 -29.60 4.86 -2.67
N ASN A 403 -30.39 4.18 -3.50
CA ASN A 403 -30.35 4.35 -4.95
C ASN A 403 -30.97 5.68 -5.43
N HIS A 404 -31.89 6.25 -4.64
CA HIS A 404 -32.38 7.62 -4.85
C HIS A 404 -31.42 8.69 -4.33
N ALA A 405 -30.24 8.30 -3.83
CA ALA A 405 -29.18 9.20 -3.36
C ALA A 405 -29.64 10.24 -2.33
N GLY A 406 -30.68 9.91 -1.53
CA GLY A 406 -31.23 10.81 -0.52
C GLY A 406 -32.01 12.01 -1.06
N PHE A 407 -32.39 12.05 -2.34
CA PHE A 407 -33.15 13.17 -2.93
C PHE A 407 -34.64 13.20 -2.52
N LEU A 408 -35.16 12.11 -1.96
CA LEU A 408 -36.55 12.05 -1.52
C LEU A 408 -36.72 12.73 -0.15
N SER A 409 -37.88 13.35 0.09
CA SER A 409 -38.20 13.97 1.38
C SER A 409 -38.20 12.98 2.56
N SER A 410 -38.39 11.69 2.27
CA SER A 410 -38.35 10.59 3.23
C SER A 410 -36.95 9.96 3.40
N ALA A 411 -35.89 10.59 2.88
CA ALA A 411 -34.54 10.05 2.94
C ALA A 411 -34.07 9.84 4.37
N ARG A 412 -33.50 8.66 4.64
CA ARG A 412 -32.98 8.32 5.96
C ARG A 412 -31.60 8.94 6.17
N SER A 413 -31.28 9.20 7.43
CA SER A 413 -29.92 9.58 7.80
C SER A 413 -28.96 8.40 7.60
N PHE A 414 -27.68 8.72 7.37
CA PHE A 414 -26.60 7.73 7.27
C PHE A 414 -26.61 6.72 8.43
N ASN A 415 -26.74 7.20 9.68
CA ASN A 415 -26.78 6.35 10.87
C ASN A 415 -28.00 5.43 10.87
N SER A 416 -29.17 5.91 10.41
CA SER A 416 -30.38 5.10 10.32
C SER A 416 -30.23 3.97 9.30
N ILE A 417 -29.63 4.23 8.13
CA ILE A 417 -29.37 3.20 7.11
C ILE A 417 -28.44 2.13 7.67
N LYS A 418 -27.31 2.54 8.29
CA LYS A 418 -26.32 1.62 8.84
C LYS A 418 -26.92 0.73 9.94
N SER A 419 -27.58 1.32 10.93
CA SER A 419 -28.17 0.57 12.04
C SER A 419 -29.26 -0.39 11.55
N ARG A 420 -30.11 0.05 10.61
CA ARG A 420 -31.18 -0.80 10.08
C ARG A 420 -30.63 -1.95 9.23
N LEU A 421 -29.59 -1.73 8.44
CA LEU A 421 -28.94 -2.80 7.68
C LEU A 421 -28.32 -3.87 8.60
N ILE A 422 -27.69 -3.45 9.69
CA ILE A 422 -27.12 -4.37 10.69
C ILE A 422 -28.23 -5.18 11.36
N GLU A 423 -29.31 -4.53 11.80
CA GLU A 423 -30.46 -5.20 12.41
C GLU A 423 -31.09 -6.23 11.46
N ILE A 424 -31.31 -5.85 10.19
CA ILE A 424 -31.81 -6.77 9.16
C ILE A 424 -30.84 -7.95 9.05
N PHE A 425 -29.54 -7.70 8.89
CA PHE A 425 -28.57 -8.78 8.74
C PHE A 425 -28.49 -9.70 9.96
N ASP A 426 -28.62 -9.16 11.17
CA ASP A 426 -28.67 -9.94 12.41
C ASP A 426 -29.90 -10.86 12.47
N ASN A 427 -31.06 -10.39 12.00
CA ASN A 427 -32.24 -11.24 11.86
C ASN A 427 -32.03 -12.33 10.80
N TYR A 428 -31.49 -11.97 9.63
CA TYR A 428 -31.13 -12.94 8.60
C TYR A 428 -30.20 -14.04 9.11
N LYS A 429 -29.19 -13.71 9.94
CA LYS A 429 -28.27 -14.69 10.52
C LYS A 429 -28.97 -15.73 11.40
N LYS A 430 -30.02 -15.37 12.14
CA LYS A 430 -30.81 -16.31 12.97
C LYS A 430 -31.50 -17.40 12.13
N TYR A 431 -31.71 -17.15 10.83
CA TYR A 431 -32.40 -18.05 9.90
C TYR A 431 -31.49 -18.60 8.80
N LEU A 432 -30.23 -18.15 8.74
CA LEU A 432 -29.21 -18.59 7.79
C LEU A 432 -28.19 -19.55 8.42
N LEU A 433 -27.93 -19.41 9.73
CA LEU A 433 -27.22 -20.36 10.58
C LEU A 433 -28.22 -21.37 11.15
#